data_AF-A0ABD5SZF5-F1
#
_entry.id   AF-A0ABD5SZF5-F1
#
_cell.length_a   1.000
_cell.length_b   1.000
_cell.length_c   1.000
_cell.angle_alpha   90.00
_cell.angle_beta   90.00
_cell.angle_gamma   90.00
#
_symmetry.space_group_name_H-M   'P 1'
#
loop_
_entity.id
_entity.type
_entity.pdbx_description
1 polymer ?
#
loop_
_entity_poly.entity_id
_entity_poly.type
_entity_poly.pdbx_seq_one_letter_code
_entity_poly.pdbx_strand_id
1 'polypeptide(L)'
;MVALPFETVFEGSDGRYYTDWQVRRRLRDGEWSVCMHQRAPHRRLVETADDALLLLTPTEPDDLPDGLEIRVIERSARVVNTRRVPPR
;
A
#
# COMPACT_ATOMS: atom_id res chain seq x y z
N MET A 1 13.35 -14.10 15.28
CA MET A 1 13.01 -12.86 14.55
C MET A 1 11.79 -13.19 13.71
N VAL A 2 10.61 -12.67 14.06
CA VAL A 2 9.39 -12.93 13.26
C VAL A 2 9.50 -12.05 12.02
N ALA A 3 9.42 -12.64 10.83
CA ALA A 3 9.41 -11.88 9.59
C ALA A 3 8.17 -10.98 9.56
N LEU A 4 8.34 -9.70 9.21
CA LEU A 4 7.21 -8.81 8.99
C LEU A 4 6.38 -9.35 7.82
N PRO A 5 5.03 -9.23 7.85
CA PRO A 5 4.18 -9.72 6.77
C PRO A 5 4.23 -8.81 5.51
N PHE A 6 5.14 -7.83 5.50
CA PHE A 6 5.39 -6.87 4.43
C PHE A 6 6.90 -6.57 4.36
N GLU A 7 7.37 -6.18 3.19
CA GLU A 7 8.76 -5.85 2.88
C GLU A 7 8.91 -4.40 2.42
N THR A 8 7.85 -3.79 1.86
CA THR A 8 7.90 -2.44 1.30
C THR A 8 6.55 -1.72 1.46
N VAL A 9 6.58 -0.40 1.32
CA VAL A 9 5.41 0.46 1.26
C VAL A 9 5.37 1.12 -0.12
N PHE A 10 4.17 1.35 -0.62
CA PHE A 10 3.92 2.08 -1.84
C PHE A 10 3.18 3.38 -1.52
N GLU A 11 3.70 4.49 -2.00
CA GLU A 11 2.96 5.73 -2.17
C GLU A 11 2.08 5.62 -3.43
N GLY A 12 0.79 5.82 -3.25
CA GLY A 12 -0.18 5.91 -4.32
C GLY A 12 -0.32 7.34 -4.84
N SER A 13 -0.56 7.50 -6.14
CA SER A 13 -0.90 8.80 -6.74
C SER A 13 -2.19 9.42 -6.20
N ASP A 14 -2.96 8.68 -5.40
CA ASP A 14 -4.13 9.15 -4.64
C ASP A 14 -3.75 9.79 -3.29
N GLY A 15 -2.46 9.91 -2.98
CA GLY A 15 -1.94 10.43 -1.71
C GLY A 15 -2.11 9.46 -0.54
N ARG A 16 -2.44 8.19 -0.79
CA ARG A 16 -2.53 7.13 0.22
C ARG A 16 -1.30 6.22 0.15
N TYR A 17 -1.06 5.50 1.22
CA TYR A 17 0.05 4.57 1.33
C TYR A 17 -0.45 3.14 1.54
N TYR A 18 0.25 2.18 0.96
CA TYR A 18 -0.15 0.79 0.93
C TYR A 18 1.07 -0.09 1.18
N THR A 19 1.01 -1.03 2.12
CA THR A 19 2.05 -2.07 2.22
C THR A 19 1.99 -2.99 0.99
N ASP A 20 3.09 -3.67 0.65
CA ASP A 20 3.06 -4.73 -0.38
C ASP A 20 2.07 -5.84 -0.04
N TRP A 21 1.84 -6.09 1.25
CA TRP A 21 0.77 -6.98 1.71
C TRP A 21 -0.62 -6.49 1.26
N GLN A 22 -0.95 -5.21 1.44
CA GLN A 22 -2.22 -4.64 1.00
C GLN A 22 -2.36 -4.75 -0.52
N VAL A 23 -1.31 -4.37 -1.27
CA VAL A 23 -1.31 -4.44 -2.74
C VAL A 23 -1.52 -5.88 -3.22
N ARG A 24 -0.73 -6.85 -2.71
CA ARG A 24 -0.89 -8.27 -3.06
C ARG A 24 -2.27 -8.79 -2.73
N ARG A 25 -2.83 -8.39 -1.57
CA ARG A 25 -4.16 -8.81 -1.16
C ARG A 25 -5.24 -8.31 -2.12
N ARG A 26 -5.25 -7.02 -2.46
CA ARG A 26 -6.25 -6.43 -3.36
C ARG A 26 -6.18 -7.03 -4.77
N LEU A 27 -4.96 -7.29 -5.27
CA LEU A 27 -4.75 -7.98 -6.55
C LEU A 27 -5.26 -9.42 -6.52
N ARG A 28 -4.96 -10.17 -5.45
CA ARG A 28 -5.40 -11.56 -5.31
C ARG A 28 -6.92 -11.65 -5.15
N ASP A 29 -7.51 -10.74 -4.39
CA ASP A 29 -8.95 -10.71 -4.12
C ASP A 29 -9.72 -10.15 -5.34
N GLY A 30 -9.04 -9.78 -6.44
CA GLY A 30 -9.64 -9.29 -7.69
C GLY A 30 -10.16 -7.85 -7.62
N GLU A 31 -9.91 -7.16 -6.50
CA GLU A 31 -10.33 -5.77 -6.32
C GLU A 31 -9.50 -4.83 -7.21
N TRP A 32 -8.22 -5.15 -7.41
CA TRP A 32 -7.32 -4.39 -8.27
C TRP A 32 -6.79 -5.29 -9.41
N SER A 33 -6.48 -4.67 -10.54
CA SER A 33 -5.87 -5.32 -11.71
C SER A 33 -4.54 -4.66 -12.06
N VAL A 34 -3.51 -5.45 -12.40
CA VAL A 34 -2.21 -4.88 -12.85
C VAL A 34 -2.32 -4.43 -14.29
N CYS A 35 -2.13 -3.14 -14.54
CA CYS A 35 -2.06 -2.59 -15.90
C CYS A 35 -0.62 -2.62 -16.43
N MET A 36 0.33 -2.15 -15.61
CA MET A 36 1.72 -2.04 -16.01
C MET A 36 2.67 -2.22 -14.82
N HIS A 37 3.85 -2.79 -15.09
CA HIS A 37 4.92 -2.89 -14.12
C HIS A 37 6.24 -2.43 -14.76
N GLN A 38 6.82 -1.36 -14.21
CA GLN A 38 8.14 -0.85 -14.58
C GLN A 38 9.16 -1.26 -13.51
N ARG A 39 10.31 -1.77 -13.93
CA ARG A 39 11.36 -2.24 -13.02
C ARG A 39 12.38 -1.14 -12.65
N ALA A 40 12.62 -0.19 -13.53
CA ALA A 40 13.60 0.89 -13.33
C ALA A 40 13.05 2.23 -13.87
N PRO A 41 12.71 3.21 -12.99
CA PRO A 41 12.50 3.03 -11.55
C PRO A 41 11.38 2.01 -11.26
N HIS A 42 11.43 1.35 -10.11
CA HIS A 42 10.38 0.41 -9.73
C HIS A 42 9.07 1.18 -9.53
N ARG A 43 8.06 0.89 -10.35
CA ARG A 43 6.72 1.50 -10.30
C ARG A 43 5.69 0.51 -10.82
N ARG A 44 4.48 0.56 -10.28
CA ARG A 44 3.37 -0.29 -10.75
C ARG A 44 2.14 0.56 -10.99
N LEU A 45 1.52 0.39 -12.15
CA LEU A 45 0.21 0.95 -12.44
C LEU A 45 -0.84 -0.14 -12.24
N VAL A 46 -1.85 0.16 -11.44
CA VAL A 46 -3.00 -0.72 -11.21
C VAL A 46 -4.29 0.01 -11.53
N GLU A 47 -5.28 -0.74 -11.97
CA GLU A 47 -6.67 -0.31 -12.01
C GLU A 47 -7.33 -0.75 -10.71
N THR A 48 -8.05 0.17 -10.07
CA THR A 48 -8.75 -0.06 -8.81
C THR A 48 -10.20 -0.46 -9.04
N ALA A 49 -10.91 -0.89 -7.99
CA ALA A 49 -12.33 -1.26 -8.08
C ALA A 49 -13.26 -0.11 -8.51
N ASP A 50 -12.80 1.14 -8.39
CA ASP A 50 -13.53 2.33 -8.84
C ASP A 50 -13.19 2.70 -10.31
N ASP A 51 -12.64 1.77 -11.09
CA ASP A 51 -12.15 1.96 -12.47
C ASP A 51 -11.10 3.10 -12.60
N ALA A 52 -10.43 3.43 -11.49
CA ALA A 52 -9.42 4.47 -11.44
C ALA A 52 -8.01 3.90 -11.56
N LEU A 53 -7.16 4.55 -12.36
CA LEU A 53 -5.74 4.23 -12.46
C LEU A 53 -4.97 4.79 -11.25
N LEU A 54 -4.25 3.91 -10.57
CA LEU A 54 -3.43 4.23 -9.41
C LEU A 54 -1.96 3.86 -9.69
N LEU A 55 -1.09 4.87 -9.70
CA LEU A 55 0.35 4.66 -9.78
C LEU A 55 0.89 4.42 -8.38
N LEU A 56 1.59 3.30 -8.20
CA LEU A 56 2.26 2.89 -6.97
C LEU A 56 3.76 3.05 -7.13
N THR A 57 4.35 3.88 -6.27
CA THR A 57 5.79 4.11 -6.20
C THR A 57 6.31 3.59 -4.86
N PRO A 58 7.31 2.70 -4.84
CA PRO A 58 7.91 2.21 -3.60
C PRO A 58 8.49 3.36 -2.77
N THR A 59 8.36 3.23 -1.47
CA THR A 59 8.93 4.13 -0.46
C THR A 59 9.37 3.29 0.73
N GLU A 60 10.40 3.74 1.44
CA GLU A 60 10.87 3.05 2.63
C GLU A 60 9.82 3.19 3.75
N PRO A 61 9.57 2.14 4.56
CA PRO A 61 8.65 2.21 5.69
C PRO A 61 8.94 3.36 6.66
N ASP A 62 10.22 3.70 6.82
CA ASP A 62 10.71 4.76 7.71
C ASP A 62 10.53 6.18 7.14
N ASP A 63 10.22 6.31 5.83
CA ASP A 63 9.96 7.59 5.15
C ASP A 63 8.48 7.99 5.18
N LEU A 64 7.65 7.24 5.92
CA LEU A 64 6.24 7.56 6.03
C LEU A 64 6.01 8.95 6.64
N PRO A 65 5.12 9.77 6.05
CA PRO A 65 4.73 11.04 6.63
C PRO A 65 4.22 10.91 8.06
N ASP A 66 4.52 11.91 8.89
CA ASP A 66 4.00 11.99 10.25
C ASP A 66 2.47 11.77 10.30
N GLY A 67 2.02 10.98 11.28
CA GLY A 67 0.61 10.64 11.44
C GLY A 67 0.13 9.51 10.53
N LEU A 68 1.04 8.87 9.80
CA LEU A 68 0.83 7.54 9.23
C LEU A 68 1.63 6.51 10.03
N GLU A 69 1.01 5.37 10.29
CA GLU A 69 1.64 4.25 10.99
C GLU A 69 1.35 2.94 10.27
N ILE A 70 2.30 2.01 10.29
CA ILE A 70 2.06 0.64 9.83
C ILE A 70 1.57 -0.18 11.01
N ARG A 71 0.33 -0.67 10.93
CA ARG A 71 -0.22 -1.61 11.92
C ARG A 71 -0.10 -3.03 11.42
N VAL A 72 0.62 -3.85 12.19
CA VAL A 72 0.71 -5.29 12.00
C VAL A 72 -0.24 -5.99 12.95
N ILE A 73 -1.17 -6.78 12.41
CA ILE A 73 -2.11 -7.61 13.19
C ILE A 73 -2.01 -9.02 12.63
N GLU A 74 -1.47 -9.94 13.43
CA GLU A 74 -1.17 -11.32 13.05
C GLU A 74 -0.33 -11.41 11.75
N ARG A 75 -0.98 -11.74 10.64
CA ARG A 75 -0.38 -11.89 9.30
C ARG A 75 -0.77 -10.77 8.34
N SER A 76 -1.33 -9.69 8.85
CA SER A 76 -1.74 -8.52 8.07
C SER A 76 -0.88 -7.32 8.42
N ALA A 77 -0.58 -6.49 7.43
CA ALA A 77 0.04 -5.19 7.64
C ALA A 77 -0.70 -4.14 6.82
N ARG A 78 -1.09 -3.04 7.46
CA ARG A 78 -1.76 -1.93 6.79
C ARG A 78 -1.21 -0.59 7.24
N VAL A 79 -1.10 0.35 6.31
CA VAL A 79 -0.88 1.74 6.68
C VAL A 79 -2.20 2.32 7.21
N VAL A 80 -2.15 2.98 8.36
CA VAL A 80 -3.28 3.70 8.95
C VAL A 80 -2.91 5.15 9.18
N ASN A 81 -3.90 6.03 9.06
CA ASN A 81 -3.74 7.43 9.43
C ASN A 81 -4.16 7.60 10.90
N THR A 82 -3.25 7.99 11.77
CA THR A 82 -3.50 8.19 13.20
C THR A 82 -4.00 9.57 13.55
N ARG A 83 -3.85 10.54 12.63
CA ARG A 83 -4.44 11.89 12.75
C ARG A 83 -5.95 11.89 12.49
N ARG A 84 -6.45 10.92 11.73
CA ARG A 84 -7.89 10.69 11.57
C ARG A 84 -8.40 9.88 12.76
N VAL A 85 -9.01 10.57 13.73
CA VAL A 85 -9.87 9.91 14.72
C VAL A 85 -10.93 9.12 13.94
N PRO A 86 -11.10 7.81 14.16
CA PRO A 86 -12.16 7.07 13.49
C PRO A 86 -13.51 7.72 13.85
N PRO A 87 -14.45 7.86 12.88
CA PRO A 87 -15.80 8.25 13.23
C PRO A 87 -16.34 7.25 14.26
N ARG A 88 -16.89 7.77 15.36
CA ARG A 88 -17.56 6.99 16.41
C ARG A 88 -18.81 6.31 15.89
#